data_AF-A0A1E5SHJ2-F1
#
_entry.id   AF-A0A1E5SHJ2-F1
#
_cell.length_a   1.000
_cell.length_b   1.000
_cell.length_c   1.000
_cell.angle_alpha   90.00
_cell.angle_beta   90.00
_cell.angle_gamma   90.00
#
_symmetry.space_group_name_H-M   'P 1'
#
loop_
_entity.id
_entity.type
_entity.pdbx_description
1 polymer ?
#
loop_
_entity_poly.entity_id
_entity_poly.type
_entity_poly.pdbx_seq_one_letter_code
_entity_poly.pdbx_strand_id
1 'polypeptide(L)'
;MGKSYFIGNNKYDLVKLDLFYTEPFVFPCSIEQNIRFASIEEVSAMKLEIIAQGGRKKDFWDIHEILDIFTLDNLIDFYLKRNPYGYSKDELLTQIIDFYVAEDDFTPNCYKDKDWEIIKLDFEELIKNYKPICQQRIELKNKLYAKRCVLVFSTLKLSSIKVIFIKKQRL
;
A
#
# COMPACT_ATOMS: atom_id res chain seq x y z
N MET A 1 -10.42 20.45 2.69
CA MET A 1 -11.88 20.25 2.50
C MET A 1 -12.16 20.23 1.01
N GLY A 2 -12.99 19.30 0.54
CA GLY A 2 -13.42 19.27 -0.87
C GLY A 2 -14.93 19.26 -0.98
N LYS A 3 -15.44 19.60 -2.17
CA LYS A 3 -16.85 19.63 -2.47
C LYS A 3 -17.12 19.06 -3.86
N SER A 4 -18.08 18.15 -3.90
CA SER A 4 -18.59 17.53 -5.12
C SER A 4 -19.72 18.36 -5.70
N TYR A 5 -19.71 18.54 -7.01
CA TYR A 5 -20.73 19.19 -7.81
C TYR A 5 -21.14 18.26 -8.95
N PHE A 6 -22.36 18.43 -9.43
CA PHE A 6 -22.83 17.78 -10.66
C PHE A 6 -23.17 18.89 -11.65
N ILE A 7 -22.53 18.88 -12.81
CA ILE A 7 -22.65 19.89 -13.86
C ILE A 7 -23.19 19.20 -15.09
N GLY A 8 -24.26 19.72 -15.68
CA GLY A 8 -24.85 19.18 -16.89
C GLY A 8 -26.16 19.86 -17.24
N ASN A 9 -26.47 19.91 -18.53
CA ASN A 9 -27.72 20.52 -19.01
C ASN A 9 -28.92 19.57 -18.90
N ASN A 10 -28.67 18.26 -18.88
CA ASN A 10 -29.68 17.21 -18.80
C ASN A 10 -29.10 15.93 -18.15
N LYS A 11 -29.93 14.90 -17.99
CA LYS A 11 -29.55 13.63 -17.32
C LYS A 11 -28.48 12.82 -18.06
N TYR A 12 -28.33 13.01 -19.37
CA TYR A 12 -27.37 12.29 -20.22
C TYR A 12 -26.01 13.01 -20.33
N ASP A 13 -25.95 14.28 -19.93
CA ASP A 13 -24.75 15.14 -19.95
C ASP A 13 -24.30 15.54 -18.53
N LEU A 14 -24.66 14.71 -17.54
CA LEU A 14 -24.35 15.00 -16.15
C LEU A 14 -22.94 14.52 -15.79
N VAL A 15 -22.04 15.46 -15.53
CA VAL A 15 -20.66 15.20 -15.11
C VAL A 15 -20.51 15.50 -13.62
N LYS A 16 -19.94 14.56 -12.88
CA LYS A 16 -19.54 14.77 -11.49
C LYS A 16 -18.19 15.48 -11.46
N LEU A 17 -18.13 16.67 -10.87
CA LEU A 17 -16.92 17.45 -10.64
C LEU A 17 -16.59 17.46 -9.16
N ASP A 18 -15.43 16.92 -8.80
CA ASP A 18 -14.93 16.95 -7.43
C ASP A 18 -13.82 18.01 -7.30
N LEU A 19 -14.04 19.02 -6.46
CA LEU A 19 -13.07 20.08 -6.19
C LEU A 19 -12.46 19.91 -4.80
N PHE A 20 -11.14 19.79 -4.75
CA PHE A 20 -10.40 19.66 -3.49
C PHE A 20 -9.33 20.73 -3.37
N TYR A 21 -9.22 21.33 -2.18
CA TYR A 21 -8.04 22.10 -1.81
C TYR A 21 -7.00 21.13 -1.24
N THR A 22 -5.83 21.07 -1.86
CA THR A 22 -4.72 20.20 -1.47
C THR A 22 -3.45 21.01 -1.30
N GLU A 23 -2.45 20.40 -0.66
CA GLU A 23 -1.09 20.92 -0.66
C GLU A 23 -0.57 21.08 -2.11
N PRO A 24 0.40 21.98 -2.34
CA PRO A 24 1.04 22.13 -3.64
C PRO A 24 1.66 20.82 -4.12
N PHE A 25 1.57 20.57 -5.42
CA PHE A 25 2.21 19.41 -6.03
C PHE A 25 3.73 19.51 -5.92
N VAL A 26 4.36 18.37 -5.63
CA VAL A 26 5.81 18.26 -5.47
C VAL A 26 6.46 18.03 -6.83
N PHE A 27 5.72 17.45 -7.77
CA PHE A 27 6.14 17.23 -9.15
C PHE A 27 5.55 18.29 -10.09
N PRO A 28 6.28 18.65 -11.16
CA PRO A 28 5.80 19.65 -12.12
C PRO A 28 4.55 19.15 -12.84
N CYS A 29 3.55 20.03 -13.02
CA CYS A 29 2.35 19.70 -13.77
C CYS A 29 2.67 19.46 -15.25
N SER A 30 2.02 18.48 -15.88
CA SER A 30 2.00 18.37 -17.33
C SER A 30 0.95 19.32 -17.91
N ILE A 31 1.25 19.93 -19.05
CA ILE A 31 0.31 20.82 -19.75
C ILE A 31 0.01 20.19 -21.09
N GLU A 32 -1.23 19.77 -21.29
CA GLU A 32 -1.71 19.22 -22.55
C GLU A 32 -2.96 19.99 -22.97
N GLN A 33 -2.98 20.46 -24.22
CA GLN A 33 -4.12 21.22 -24.77
C GLN A 33 -4.51 22.45 -23.92
N ASN A 34 -3.54 23.12 -23.29
CA ASN A 34 -3.72 24.23 -22.34
C ASN A 34 -4.47 23.85 -21.04
N ILE A 35 -4.62 22.56 -20.75
CA ILE A 35 -5.14 22.04 -19.50
C ILE A 35 -3.97 21.53 -18.66
N ARG A 36 -3.99 21.86 -17.36
CA ARG A 36 -2.98 21.39 -16.41
C ARG A 36 -3.40 20.05 -15.85
N PHE A 37 -2.52 19.07 -15.99
CA PHE A 37 -2.66 17.74 -15.41
C PHE A 37 -1.59 17.53 -14.34
N ALA A 38 -1.93 16.72 -13.34
CA ALA A 38 -0.94 16.23 -12.41
C ALA A 38 -0.01 15.26 -13.15
N SER A 39 1.28 15.27 -12.80
CA SER A 39 2.23 14.32 -13.36
C SER A 39 1.91 12.89 -12.89
N ILE A 40 2.38 11.88 -13.62
CA ILE A 40 2.13 10.47 -13.25
C ILE A 40 2.78 10.17 -11.89
N GLU A 41 3.93 10.77 -11.59
CA GLU A 41 4.61 10.68 -10.29
C GLU A 41 3.73 11.20 -9.16
N GLU A 42 3.13 12.39 -9.31
CA GLU A 42 2.23 12.96 -8.30
C GLU A 42 0.98 12.08 -8.11
N VAL A 43 0.36 11.62 -9.21
CA VAL A 43 -0.81 10.74 -9.16
C VAL A 43 -0.48 9.42 -8.48
N SER A 44 0.66 8.82 -8.80
CA SER A 44 1.10 7.56 -8.20
C SER A 44 1.33 7.69 -6.70
N ALA A 45 1.98 8.76 -6.26
CA ALA A 45 2.21 9.05 -4.84
C ALA A 45 0.89 9.31 -4.09
N MET A 46 -0.07 10.02 -4.72
CA MET A 46 -1.41 10.21 -4.17
C MET A 46 -2.17 8.89 -4.01
N LYS A 47 -2.05 7.97 -4.98
CA LYS A 47 -2.69 6.66 -4.95
C LYS A 47 -2.08 5.76 -3.86
N LEU A 48 -0.75 5.78 -3.73
CA LEU A 48 -0.06 5.05 -2.67
C LEU A 48 -0.43 5.55 -1.27
N GLU A 49 -0.64 6.85 -1.08
CA GLU A 49 -1.14 7.37 0.21
C GLU A 49 -2.52 6.81 0.56
N ILE A 50 -3.40 6.63 -0.42
CA ILE A 50 -4.72 6.02 -0.21
C ILE A 50 -4.59 4.53 0.12
N ILE A 51 -3.71 3.81 -0.60
CA ILE A 51 -3.42 2.39 -0.33
C ILE A 51 -2.82 2.21 1.07
N ALA A 52 -1.93 3.10 1.50
CA ALA A 52 -1.36 3.08 2.84
C ALA A 52 -2.42 3.20 3.96
N GLN A 53 -3.59 3.75 3.65
CA GLN A 53 -4.73 3.89 4.56
C GLN A 53 -5.78 2.77 4.40
N GLY A 54 -5.43 1.67 3.70
CA GLY A 54 -6.29 0.51 3.43
C GLY A 54 -6.77 0.40 1.99
N GLY A 55 -6.73 1.50 1.22
CA GLY A 55 -6.99 1.48 -0.21
C GLY A 55 -8.42 1.19 -0.63
N ARG A 56 -8.68 1.40 -1.92
CA ARG A 56 -9.89 0.95 -2.62
C ARG A 56 -9.48 0.12 -3.82
N LYS A 57 -10.33 -0.81 -4.26
CA LYS A 57 -10.00 -1.76 -5.33
C LYS A 57 -9.50 -1.08 -6.61
N LYS A 58 -10.10 0.06 -6.98
CA LYS A 58 -9.64 0.84 -8.15
C LYS A 58 -8.25 1.47 -8.00
N ASP A 59 -7.85 1.84 -6.79
CA ASP A 59 -6.55 2.49 -6.55
C ASP A 59 -5.41 1.45 -6.72
N PHE A 60 -5.65 0.19 -6.34
CA PHE A 60 -4.75 -0.92 -6.64
C PHE A 60 -4.62 -1.19 -8.14
N TRP A 61 -5.74 -1.13 -8.87
CA TRP A 61 -5.74 -1.25 -10.34
C TRP A 61 -4.90 -0.16 -11.00
N ASP A 62 -5.09 1.09 -10.56
CA ASP A 62 -4.34 2.23 -11.09
C ASP A 62 -2.83 2.07 -10.83
N ILE A 63 -2.43 1.63 -9.63
CA ILE A 63 -1.01 1.37 -9.34
C ILE A 63 -0.47 0.20 -10.16
N HIS A 64 -1.25 -0.87 -10.33
CA HIS A 64 -0.84 -2.01 -11.16
C HIS A 64 -0.56 -1.59 -12.61
N GLU A 65 -1.37 -0.70 -13.16
CA GLU A 65 -1.12 -0.09 -14.48
C GLU A 65 0.13 0.80 -14.51
N ILE A 66 0.36 1.57 -13.45
CA ILE A 66 1.54 2.43 -13.36
C ILE A 66 2.83 1.60 -13.22
N LEU A 67 2.76 0.40 -12.63
CA LEU A 67 3.88 -0.52 -12.51
C LEU A 67 4.40 -1.05 -13.87
N ASP A 68 3.61 -0.95 -14.95
CA ASP A 68 4.09 -1.24 -16.31
C ASP A 68 5.10 -0.19 -16.81
N ILE A 69 5.12 1.00 -16.19
CA ILE A 69 5.95 2.15 -16.58
C ILE A 69 7.07 2.41 -15.55
N PHE A 70 6.77 2.26 -14.26
CA PHE A 70 7.67 2.56 -13.16
C PHE A 70 7.92 1.34 -12.27
N THR A 71 9.13 1.22 -11.73
CA THR A 71 9.44 0.17 -10.74
C THR A 71 8.82 0.49 -9.38
N LEU A 72 8.67 -0.52 -8.53
CA LEU A 72 8.21 -0.33 -7.15
C LEU A 72 9.10 0.67 -6.37
N ASP A 73 10.42 0.63 -6.56
CA ASP A 73 11.34 1.60 -5.95
C ASP A 73 11.01 3.04 -6.34
N ASN A 74 10.76 3.28 -7.63
CA ASN A 74 10.38 4.62 -8.12
C ASN A 74 9.09 5.09 -7.45
N LEU A 75 8.08 4.23 -7.33
CA LEU A 75 6.80 4.59 -6.72
C LEU A 75 6.95 4.92 -5.23
N ILE A 76 7.75 4.13 -4.52
CA ILE A 76 8.07 4.39 -3.10
C ILE A 76 8.81 5.72 -2.97
N ASP A 77 9.79 6.00 -3.83
CA ASP A 77 10.53 7.26 -3.80
C ASP A 77 9.62 8.46 -4.08
N PHE A 78 8.69 8.33 -5.04
CA PHE A 78 7.71 9.39 -5.31
C PHE A 78 6.80 9.65 -4.12
N TYR A 79 6.33 8.57 -3.47
CA TYR A 79 5.55 8.64 -2.26
C TYR A 79 6.30 9.35 -1.13
N LEU A 80 7.52 8.91 -0.80
CA LEU A 80 8.31 9.48 0.29
C LEU A 80 8.66 10.95 0.05
N LYS A 81 8.89 11.33 -1.21
CA LYS A 81 9.15 12.72 -1.58
C LYS A 81 7.92 13.61 -1.38
N ARG A 82 6.72 13.09 -1.69
CA ARG A 82 5.46 13.81 -1.54
C ARG A 82 4.97 13.85 -0.08
N ASN A 83 5.15 12.75 0.65
CA ASN A 83 4.64 12.52 1.98
C ASN A 83 5.79 12.30 2.98
N PRO A 84 6.64 13.30 3.26
CA PRO A 84 7.82 13.14 4.11
C PRO A 84 7.49 12.80 5.58
N TYR A 85 6.26 13.08 6.01
CA TYR A 85 5.74 12.78 7.35
C TYR A 85 4.64 11.70 7.33
N GLY A 86 4.47 11.01 6.19
CA GLY A 86 3.50 9.94 6.02
C GLY A 86 4.00 8.60 6.56
N TYR A 87 3.51 7.53 5.96
CA TYR A 87 3.93 6.17 6.28
C TYR A 87 5.39 5.95 5.94
N SER A 88 6.10 5.17 6.75
CA SER A 88 7.44 4.72 6.40
C SER A 88 7.39 3.71 5.24
N LYS A 89 8.54 3.50 4.59
CA LYS A 89 8.68 2.53 3.51
C LYS A 89 8.22 1.11 3.92
N ASP A 90 8.57 0.66 5.12
CA ASP A 90 8.23 -0.68 5.60
C ASP A 90 6.72 -0.82 5.88
N GLU A 91 6.09 0.24 6.40
CA GLU A 91 4.64 0.28 6.60
C GLU A 91 3.91 0.29 5.25
N LEU A 92 4.37 1.10 4.29
CA LEU A 92 3.80 1.15 2.95
C LEU A 92 3.86 -0.21 2.25
N LEU A 93 5.00 -0.90 2.30
CA LEU A 93 5.16 -2.25 1.72
C LEU A 93 4.18 -3.27 2.34
N THR A 94 3.88 -3.11 3.64
CA THR A 94 2.90 -3.96 4.33
C THR A 94 1.47 -3.65 3.89
N GLN A 95 1.15 -2.37 3.69
CA GLN A 95 -0.18 -1.94 3.25
C GLN A 95 -0.46 -2.24 1.77
N ILE A 96 0.56 -2.30 0.91
CA ILE A 96 0.40 -2.66 -0.51
C ILE A 96 -0.15 -4.09 -0.69
N ILE A 97 0.08 -4.99 0.27
CA ILE A 97 -0.45 -6.37 0.27
C ILE A 97 -1.65 -6.54 1.21
N ASP A 98 -2.13 -5.46 1.83
CA ASP A 98 -3.33 -5.49 2.66
C ASP A 98 -4.55 -5.13 1.82
N PHE A 99 -5.24 -6.17 1.33
CA PHE A 99 -6.43 -6.02 0.51
C PHE A 99 -7.74 -6.02 1.31
N TYR A 100 -7.67 -6.09 2.64
CA TYR A 100 -8.84 -6.35 3.48
C TYR A 100 -9.99 -5.37 3.22
N VAL A 101 -9.69 -4.08 3.11
CA VAL A 101 -10.69 -3.03 2.85
C VAL A 101 -11.14 -3.04 1.38
N ALA A 102 -10.23 -3.31 0.45
CA ALA A 102 -10.52 -3.29 -0.97
C ALA A 102 -11.31 -4.50 -1.46
N GLU A 103 -11.26 -5.63 -0.75
CA GLU A 103 -11.92 -6.87 -1.16
C GLU A 103 -13.43 -6.69 -1.35
N ASP A 104 -14.09 -5.99 -0.41
CA ASP A 104 -15.53 -5.71 -0.41
C ASP A 104 -15.94 -4.53 -1.33
N ASP A 105 -14.98 -3.83 -1.94
CA ASP A 105 -15.25 -2.69 -2.82
C ASP A 105 -15.67 -3.16 -4.22
N PHE A 106 -16.36 -2.27 -4.95
CA PHE A 106 -16.84 -2.57 -6.30
C PHE A 106 -15.68 -2.81 -7.26
N THR A 107 -15.79 -3.90 -8.05
CA THR A 107 -14.82 -4.16 -9.12
C THR A 107 -14.98 -3.11 -10.22
N PRO A 108 -13.92 -2.38 -10.58
CA PRO A 108 -13.99 -1.42 -11.67
C PRO A 108 -14.17 -2.14 -13.02
N ASN A 109 -14.83 -1.48 -13.98
CA ASN A 109 -14.89 -1.97 -15.36
C ASN A 109 -13.49 -1.86 -15.99
N CYS A 110 -12.74 -2.96 -16.01
CA CYS A 110 -11.43 -3.02 -16.63
C CYS A 110 -11.58 -3.34 -18.13
N TYR A 111 -11.00 -2.49 -18.99
CA TYR A 111 -10.98 -2.70 -20.45
C TYR A 111 -9.79 -3.53 -20.94
N LYS A 112 -8.94 -4.00 -20.02
CA LYS A 112 -7.73 -4.78 -20.30
C LYS A 112 -7.87 -6.25 -19.90
N ASP A 113 -9.10 -6.71 -19.64
CA ASP A 113 -9.42 -8.09 -19.24
C ASP A 113 -8.54 -8.60 -18.08
N LYS A 114 -8.19 -7.72 -17.13
CA LYS A 114 -7.46 -8.07 -15.91
C LYS A 114 -8.46 -8.54 -14.84
N ASP A 115 -8.08 -9.56 -14.09
CA ASP A 115 -8.84 -10.07 -12.95
C ASP A 115 -8.24 -9.60 -11.62
N TRP A 116 -9.11 -9.33 -10.64
CA TRP A 116 -8.70 -8.87 -9.31
C TRP A 116 -7.73 -9.82 -8.62
N GLU A 117 -7.98 -11.12 -8.73
CA GLU A 117 -7.12 -12.15 -8.11
C GLU A 117 -5.71 -12.14 -8.69
N ILE A 118 -5.55 -11.87 -9.99
CA ILE A 118 -4.23 -11.80 -10.64
C ILE A 118 -3.47 -10.57 -10.15
N ILE A 119 -4.15 -9.43 -10.02
CA ILE A 119 -3.54 -8.20 -9.51
C ILE A 119 -3.02 -8.39 -8.09
N LYS A 120 -3.78 -9.06 -7.22
CA LYS A 120 -3.32 -9.39 -5.85
C LYS A 120 -2.06 -10.24 -5.87
N LEU A 121 -2.04 -11.30 -6.68
CA LEU A 121 -0.88 -12.18 -6.83
C LEU A 121 0.36 -11.42 -7.32
N ASP A 122 0.19 -10.52 -8.30
CA ASP A 122 1.28 -9.71 -8.83
C ASP A 122 1.89 -8.81 -7.73
N PHE A 123 1.05 -8.17 -6.91
CA PHE A 123 1.53 -7.36 -5.78
C PHE A 123 2.25 -8.20 -4.72
N GLU A 124 1.71 -9.36 -4.36
CA GLU A 124 2.37 -10.27 -3.42
C GLU A 124 3.74 -10.74 -3.94
N GLU A 125 3.83 -11.08 -5.22
CA GLU A 125 5.08 -11.47 -5.87
C GLU A 125 6.08 -10.30 -5.92
N LEU A 126 5.62 -9.11 -6.29
CA LEU A 126 6.42 -7.89 -6.33
C LEU A 126 7.09 -7.64 -4.98
N ILE A 127 6.32 -7.71 -3.88
CA ILE A 127 6.81 -7.44 -2.52
C ILE A 127 7.71 -8.58 -2.01
N LYS A 128 7.41 -9.83 -2.37
CA LYS A 128 8.26 -10.98 -2.05
C LYS A 128 9.64 -10.86 -2.70
N ASN A 129 9.69 -10.40 -3.94
CA ASN A 129 10.95 -10.15 -4.67
C ASN A 129 11.67 -8.91 -4.15
N TYR A 130 10.92 -7.95 -3.59
CA TYR A 130 11.45 -6.73 -2.99
C TYR A 130 12.20 -6.96 -1.68
N LYS A 131 11.66 -7.80 -0.78
CA LYS A 131 12.34 -8.13 0.49
C LYS A 131 13.61 -8.93 0.19
N PRO A 132 14.81 -8.50 0.63
CA PRO A 132 16.02 -9.26 0.41
C PRO A 132 15.91 -10.65 1.06
N ILE A 133 16.43 -11.66 0.35
CA ILE A 133 16.42 -13.10 0.71
C ILE A 133 16.86 -13.35 2.18
N CYS A 134 17.63 -12.45 2.78
CA CYS A 134 18.06 -12.51 4.17
C CYS A 134 16.92 -12.37 5.21
N GLN A 135 15.87 -11.60 4.95
CA GLN A 135 14.73 -11.45 5.89
C GLN A 135 13.73 -12.61 5.82
N GLN A 136 13.60 -13.24 4.65
CA GLN A 136 12.74 -14.43 4.48
C GLN A 136 13.18 -15.59 5.40
N ARG A 137 14.49 -15.69 5.67
CA ARG A 137 15.07 -16.69 6.59
C ARG A 137 14.77 -16.40 8.07
N ILE A 138 14.50 -15.15 8.44
CA ILE A 138 14.17 -14.73 9.81
C ILE A 138 12.67 -14.94 10.08
N GLU A 139 11.79 -14.57 9.14
CA GLU A 139 10.34 -14.82 9.26
C GLU A 139 9.99 -16.32 9.27
N LEU A 140 10.66 -17.13 8.43
CA LEU A 140 10.52 -18.60 8.46
C LEU A 140 11.03 -19.20 9.78
N LYS A 141 12.14 -18.71 10.32
CA LYS A 141 12.60 -19.11 11.65
C LYS A 141 11.57 -18.75 12.71
N ASN A 142 11.05 -17.52 12.72
CA ASN A 142 10.05 -17.08 13.71
C ASN A 142 8.73 -17.87 13.60
N LYS A 143 8.26 -18.22 12.40
CA LYS A 143 7.11 -19.13 12.21
C LYS A 143 7.41 -20.57 12.69
N LEU A 144 8.64 -21.06 12.52
CA LEU A 144 9.06 -22.38 13.01
C LEU A 144 9.17 -22.42 14.56
N TYR A 145 9.70 -21.35 15.18
CA TYR A 145 9.78 -21.23 16.64
C TYR A 145 8.39 -21.03 17.27
N ALA A 146 7.48 -20.28 16.63
CA ALA A 146 6.10 -20.14 17.08
C ALA A 146 5.31 -21.47 17.01
N LYS A 147 5.51 -22.29 15.96
CA LYS A 147 4.92 -23.64 15.88
C LYS A 147 5.53 -24.64 16.86
N ARG A 148 6.76 -24.42 17.33
CA ARG A 148 7.45 -25.30 18.29
C ARG A 148 7.08 -25.00 19.75
N CYS A 149 6.56 -23.82 20.06
CA CYS A 149 6.09 -23.47 21.41
C CYS A 149 4.75 -24.09 21.80
N VAL A 150 3.97 -24.66 20.86
CA VAL A 150 2.68 -25.32 21.18
C VAL A 150 2.86 -26.81 21.55
N LEU A 151 4.08 -27.37 21.42
CA LEU A 151 4.34 -28.79 21.60
C LEU A 151 5.43 -29.08 22.66
N VAL A 152 5.44 -28.40 23.80
CA VAL A 152 6.04 -28.94 25.03
C VAL A 152 5.31 -28.38 26.26
N PHE A 153 4.06 -28.81 26.48
CA PHE A 153 3.46 -28.82 27.82
C PHE A 153 3.18 -30.27 28.21
N SER A 154 4.25 -31.01 28.51
CA SER A 154 4.14 -32.26 29.24
C SER A 154 5.31 -32.32 30.23
N THR A 155 4.96 -32.12 31.50
CA THR A 155 5.58 -32.69 32.70
C THR A 155 7.11 -32.62 32.80
N LEU A 156 7.63 -31.79 33.72
CA LEU A 156 8.52 -32.24 34.79
C LEU A 156 8.79 -31.11 35.81
N LYS A 157 8.54 -31.41 37.08
CA LYS A 157 9.04 -30.70 38.27
C LYS A 157 10.57 -30.77 38.30
N LEU A 158 11.24 -29.69 38.70
CA LEU A 158 12.51 -29.63 39.49
C LEU A 158 12.94 -28.15 39.53
N SER A 159 12.72 -27.48 40.66
CA SER A 159 13.74 -27.13 41.68
C SER A 159 14.85 -26.21 41.17
N SER A 160 14.83 -24.98 41.72
CA SER A 160 15.98 -24.10 41.95
C SER A 160 16.89 -23.80 40.76
N ILE A 161 16.75 -22.59 40.18
CA ILE A 161 17.87 -21.66 39.94
C ILE A 161 17.26 -20.29 39.57
N LYS A 162 17.58 -19.30 40.40
CA LYS A 162 17.45 -17.88 40.08
C LYS A 162 18.52 -17.54 39.04
N VAL A 163 18.13 -17.03 37.88
CA VAL A 163 18.96 -16.05 37.16
C VAL A 163 18.06 -14.87 36.84
N ILE A 164 18.33 -13.77 37.54
CA ILE A 164 17.69 -12.47 37.38
C ILE A 164 18.59 -11.66 36.43
N PHE A 165 17.96 -10.66 35.77
CA PHE A 165 18.50 -9.38 35.28
C PHE A 165 18.96 -9.33 33.80
N ILE A 166 18.61 -8.33 32.96
CA ILE A 166 18.03 -6.98 33.14
C ILE A 166 17.19 -6.59 31.90
N LYS A 167 16.05 -5.91 32.13
CA LYS A 167 15.28 -5.14 31.12
C LYS A 167 16.14 -4.10 30.38
N LYS A 168 15.86 -3.87 29.10
CA LYS A 168 16.01 -2.53 28.49
C LYS A 168 14.76 -2.20 27.68
N GLN A 169 13.80 -1.56 28.33
CA GLN A 169 12.80 -0.74 27.66
C GLN A 169 13.49 0.53 27.17
N ARG A 170 13.18 0.97 25.94
CA ARG A 170 13.24 2.38 25.59
C ARG A 170 12.04 2.72 24.72
N LEU A 171 11.15 3.48 25.38
CA LEU A 171 10.02 4.32 24.95
C LEU A 171 9.07 3.74 23.90
#